data_AF-A0A357YAE4-F1
#
_entry.id   AF-A0A357YAE4-F1
#
_cell.length_a   1.000
_cell.length_b   1.000
_cell.length_c   1.000
_cell.angle_alpha   90.00
_cell.angle_beta   90.00
_cell.angle_gamma   90.00
#
_symmetry.space_group_name_H-M   'P 1'
#
loop_
_entity.id
_entity.type
_entity.pdbx_description
1 polymer ?
#
loop_
_entity_poly.entity_id
_entity_poly.type
_entity_poly.pdbx_seq_one_letter_code
_entity_poly.pdbx_strand_id
1 'polypeptide(L)'
;MPLPYFAPNIKRSGFTPPTAGQAFMVAVLLILFAMLTLITLAAALAFSSARISELDFKSKRSYFLSESGIEDAVFRLKRGKNLPASYTLSLYGANTTITVNSIVGGKDIQSAADIKDIHRIVKTSVKQGTGASFGYAVQVGDGGVLLENSSMIIGNLYSNGDIEGKNTAKITLDAFAASISEIEGDNTFSIGGEARAHKIEDVSIGGNASSTTSISDTSVSKNAYADTISVSTIGGDAYYLTSLSGSTVGGEIFPGTQPPADLPKLNFPISDSQIAQWEAAAEADGVHTSPCPYILDDGTTVLDSQKINCDFLIKNDAVVILKGTLWVRGNFSIENTAQLLLDPSYGSFSEVVIADNPSNRLTSSKILVQNSAKVLGSGSPGSYIALISQNNSAQTGGSEIAIQPKNSADASIYYAPHGLLRTEDSTALKEASAYQLHIKNSATVTYETGLASVNFAGPSGSFDILTWLEVP
;
A
#
# COMPACT_ATOMS: atom_id res chain seq x y z
N MET A 1 -114.64 -92.75 -11.13
CA MET A 1 -115.52 -92.32 -10.02
C MET A 1 -115.00 -92.98 -8.75
N PRO A 2 -114.77 -92.30 -7.60
CA PRO A 2 -114.80 -90.84 -7.33
C PRO A 2 -113.57 -90.07 -7.91
N LEU A 3 -112.70 -89.43 -7.11
CA LEU A 3 -112.56 -87.95 -6.90
C LEU A 3 -111.06 -87.53 -6.66
N PRO A 4 -110.71 -86.21 -6.69
CA PRO A 4 -109.35 -85.67 -6.50
C PRO A 4 -109.11 -85.01 -5.10
N TYR A 5 -107.87 -84.58 -4.81
CA TYR A 5 -107.54 -83.74 -3.64
C TYR A 5 -106.45 -82.68 -3.94
N PHE A 6 -106.64 -81.46 -3.43
CA PHE A 6 -105.72 -80.31 -3.55
C PHE A 6 -104.87 -80.12 -2.27
N ALA A 7 -103.70 -79.47 -2.38
CA ALA A 7 -102.96 -78.91 -1.25
C ALA A 7 -102.33 -77.53 -1.62
N PRO A 8 -102.13 -76.60 -0.66
CA PRO A 8 -102.06 -75.16 -0.96
C PRO A 8 -100.67 -74.50 -0.85
N ASN A 9 -100.55 -73.29 -1.42
CA ASN A 9 -99.37 -72.42 -1.33
C ASN A 9 -99.23 -71.72 0.04
N ILE A 10 -98.00 -71.61 0.55
CA ILE A 10 -97.67 -70.83 1.77
C ILE A 10 -96.64 -69.74 1.42
N LYS A 11 -96.96 -68.47 1.70
CA LYS A 11 -95.99 -67.36 1.67
C LYS A 11 -95.27 -67.26 3.03
N ARG A 12 -93.94 -67.10 3.03
CA ARG A 12 -93.15 -66.74 4.22
C ARG A 12 -92.91 -65.22 4.26
N SER A 13 -93.13 -64.60 5.41
CA SER A 13 -92.71 -63.23 5.71
C SER A 13 -91.25 -63.19 6.19
N GLY A 14 -90.53 -62.12 5.84
CA GLY A 14 -89.13 -61.90 6.23
C GLY A 14 -89.00 -61.18 7.58
N PHE A 15 -87.91 -61.46 8.29
CA PHE A 15 -87.53 -60.84 9.55
C PHE A 15 -86.29 -59.97 9.32
N THR A 16 -86.31 -58.68 9.68
CA THR A 16 -85.17 -57.77 9.52
C THR A 16 -84.31 -57.72 10.80
N PRO A 17 -82.97 -57.87 10.71
CA PRO A 17 -82.09 -57.86 11.89
C PRO A 17 -81.77 -56.43 12.39
N PRO A 18 -81.33 -56.27 13.66
CA PRO A 18 -81.12 -54.96 14.27
C PRO A 18 -79.80 -54.29 13.85
N THR A 19 -79.83 -52.96 13.68
CA THR A 19 -78.76 -52.13 13.09
C THR A 19 -77.67 -51.65 14.07
N ALA A 20 -77.84 -51.83 15.38
CA ALA A 20 -76.93 -51.27 16.39
C ALA A 20 -75.48 -51.82 16.29
N GLY A 21 -75.30 -53.11 16.02
CA GLY A 21 -73.98 -53.71 15.83
C GLY A 21 -73.29 -53.24 14.54
N GLN A 22 -74.06 -52.91 13.50
CA GLN A 22 -73.54 -52.35 12.25
C GLN A 22 -73.04 -50.91 12.46
N ALA A 23 -73.78 -50.10 13.23
CA ALA A 23 -73.36 -48.74 13.58
C ALA A 23 -72.04 -48.71 14.35
N PHE A 24 -71.85 -49.62 15.32
CA PHE A 24 -70.59 -49.75 16.06
C PHE A 24 -69.42 -50.15 15.15
N MET A 25 -69.62 -51.15 14.28
CA MET A 25 -68.61 -51.57 13.29
C MET A 25 -68.20 -50.44 12.34
N VAL A 26 -69.18 -49.66 11.84
CA VAL A 26 -68.90 -48.50 10.96
C VAL A 26 -68.13 -47.41 11.72
N ALA A 27 -68.47 -47.12 12.98
CA ALA A 27 -67.74 -46.15 13.79
C ALA A 27 -66.28 -46.59 14.05
N VAL A 28 -66.04 -47.86 14.38
CA VAL A 28 -64.70 -48.42 14.58
C VAL A 28 -63.88 -48.38 13.28
N LEU A 29 -64.47 -48.73 12.14
CA LEU A 29 -63.79 -48.65 10.84
C LEU A 29 -63.45 -47.21 10.45
N LEU A 30 -64.33 -46.25 10.73
CA LEU A 30 -64.10 -44.83 10.45
C LEU A 30 -62.96 -44.26 11.32
N ILE A 31 -62.92 -44.63 12.60
CA ILE A 31 -61.81 -44.29 13.51
C ILE A 31 -60.49 -44.93 13.03
N LEU A 32 -60.50 -46.20 12.62
CA LEU A 32 -59.33 -46.88 12.07
C LEU A 32 -58.80 -46.17 10.82
N PHE A 33 -59.70 -45.79 9.91
CA PHE A 33 -59.36 -45.06 8.69
C PHE A 33 -58.78 -43.68 9.00
N ALA A 34 -59.37 -42.96 9.96
CA ALA A 34 -58.87 -41.67 10.44
C ALA A 34 -57.49 -41.79 11.12
N MET A 35 -57.22 -42.87 11.85
CA MET A 35 -55.88 -43.14 12.41
C MET A 35 -54.86 -43.43 11.31
N LEU A 36 -55.22 -44.25 10.31
CA LEU A 36 -54.36 -44.57 9.16
C LEU A 36 -53.96 -43.32 8.36
N THR A 37 -54.91 -42.41 8.08
CA THR A 37 -54.60 -41.15 7.38
C THR A 37 -53.77 -40.19 8.23
N LEU A 38 -53.94 -40.21 9.55
CA LEU A 38 -53.12 -39.40 10.48
C LEU A 38 -51.69 -39.94 10.59
N ILE A 39 -51.51 -41.26 10.57
CA ILE A 39 -50.20 -41.93 10.55
C ILE A 39 -49.46 -41.65 9.23
N THR A 40 -50.12 -41.74 8.06
CA THR A 40 -49.46 -41.45 6.78
C THR A 40 -49.08 -39.98 6.66
N LEU A 41 -49.90 -39.05 7.16
CA LEU A 41 -49.57 -37.62 7.24
C LEU A 41 -48.36 -37.36 8.17
N ALA A 42 -48.36 -37.96 9.36
CA ALA A 42 -47.24 -37.85 10.30
C ALA A 42 -45.93 -38.45 9.73
N ALA A 43 -46.01 -39.60 9.05
CA ALA A 43 -44.87 -40.21 8.37
C ALA A 43 -44.33 -39.33 7.23
N ALA A 44 -45.19 -38.72 6.41
CA ALA A 44 -44.78 -37.79 5.36
C ALA A 44 -44.03 -36.57 5.92
N LEU A 45 -44.49 -36.02 7.06
CA LEU A 45 -43.82 -34.93 7.78
C LEU A 45 -42.49 -35.38 8.42
N ALA A 46 -42.39 -36.61 8.91
CA ALA A 46 -41.15 -37.17 9.44
C ALA A 46 -40.10 -37.38 8.33
N PHE A 47 -40.50 -37.89 7.16
CA PHE A 47 -39.60 -38.04 6.01
C PHE A 47 -39.16 -36.69 5.42
N SER A 48 -40.04 -35.69 5.34
CA SER A 48 -39.66 -34.37 4.85
C SER A 48 -38.70 -33.66 5.80
N SER A 49 -38.96 -33.69 7.11
CA SER A 49 -38.05 -33.12 8.12
C SER A 49 -36.70 -33.84 8.19
N ALA A 50 -36.66 -35.17 8.06
CA ALA A 50 -35.41 -35.92 7.94
C ALA A 50 -34.59 -35.51 6.69
N ARG A 51 -35.25 -35.36 5.53
CA ARG A 51 -34.60 -34.90 4.30
C ARG A 51 -34.08 -33.45 4.41
N ILE A 52 -34.83 -32.55 5.05
CA ILE A 52 -34.40 -31.18 5.31
C ILE A 52 -33.16 -31.16 6.22
N SER A 53 -33.16 -31.95 7.29
CA SER A 53 -32.02 -32.09 8.21
C SER A 53 -30.77 -32.67 7.52
N GLU A 54 -30.94 -33.67 6.65
CA GLU A 54 -29.82 -34.24 5.88
C GLU A 54 -29.23 -33.21 4.88
N LEU A 55 -30.08 -32.42 4.23
CA LEU A 55 -29.65 -31.34 3.32
C LEU A 55 -28.93 -30.21 4.08
N ASP A 56 -29.46 -29.77 5.22
CA ASP A 56 -28.82 -28.79 6.09
C ASP A 56 -27.44 -29.27 6.58
N PHE A 57 -27.33 -30.53 7.03
CA PHE A 57 -26.06 -31.11 7.46
C PHE A 57 -25.04 -31.20 6.33
N LYS A 58 -25.43 -31.65 5.13
CA LYS A 58 -24.56 -31.64 3.93
C LYS A 58 -24.13 -30.22 3.55
N SER A 59 -25.06 -29.28 3.59
CA SER A 59 -24.83 -27.87 3.28
C SER A 59 -23.80 -27.24 4.22
N LYS A 60 -23.96 -27.45 5.54
CA LYS A 60 -22.98 -27.03 6.55
C LYS A 60 -21.60 -27.67 6.34
N ARG A 61 -21.55 -28.98 6.03
CA ARG A 61 -20.28 -29.65 5.73
C ARG A 61 -19.60 -29.09 4.48
N SER A 62 -20.36 -28.79 3.43
CA SER A 62 -19.83 -28.20 2.19
C SER A 62 -19.31 -26.79 2.46
N TYR A 63 -20.04 -25.99 3.23
CA TYR A 63 -19.62 -24.65 3.68
C TYR A 63 -18.32 -24.69 4.50
N PHE A 64 -18.23 -25.50 5.56
CA PHE A 64 -17.01 -25.64 6.37
C PHE A 64 -15.80 -26.13 5.56
N LEU A 65 -16.02 -26.97 4.55
CA LEU A 65 -14.95 -27.43 3.66
C LEU A 65 -14.44 -26.30 2.75
N SER A 66 -15.35 -25.47 2.25
CA SER A 66 -15.04 -24.27 1.45
C SER A 66 -14.26 -23.24 2.28
N GLU A 67 -14.73 -22.93 3.49
CA GLU A 67 -14.03 -22.09 4.48
C GLU A 67 -12.62 -22.62 4.78
N SER A 68 -12.47 -23.94 4.98
CA SER A 68 -11.16 -24.57 5.21
C SER A 68 -10.19 -24.40 4.03
N GLY A 69 -10.70 -24.36 2.80
CA GLY A 69 -9.90 -24.09 1.60
C GLY A 69 -9.46 -22.63 1.50
N ILE A 70 -10.31 -21.68 1.91
CA ILE A 70 -9.93 -20.27 2.05
C ILE A 70 -8.83 -20.12 3.09
N GLU A 71 -9.01 -20.66 4.30
CA GLU A 71 -8.05 -20.54 5.40
C GLU A 71 -6.67 -21.13 5.04
N ASP A 72 -6.61 -22.30 4.40
CA ASP A 72 -5.33 -22.87 3.94
C ASP A 72 -4.65 -21.97 2.88
N ALA A 73 -5.41 -21.41 1.94
CA ALA A 73 -4.87 -20.52 0.91
C ALA A 73 -4.38 -19.18 1.49
N VAL A 74 -5.16 -18.55 2.37
CA VAL A 74 -4.80 -17.33 3.09
C VAL A 74 -3.60 -17.58 4.02
N PHE A 75 -3.53 -18.73 4.68
CA PHE A 75 -2.39 -19.11 5.52
C PHE A 75 -1.11 -19.31 4.71
N ARG A 76 -1.18 -19.98 3.54
CA ARG A 76 -0.04 -20.12 2.63
C ARG A 76 0.45 -18.76 2.16
N LEU A 77 -0.47 -17.90 1.74
CA LEU A 77 -0.21 -16.52 1.32
C LEU A 77 0.49 -15.73 2.45
N LYS A 78 -0.08 -15.70 3.66
CA LYS A 78 0.47 -15.04 4.86
C LYS A 78 1.80 -15.62 5.37
N ARG A 79 2.19 -16.81 4.94
CA ARG A 79 3.44 -17.49 5.36
C ARG A 79 4.46 -17.65 4.24
N GLY A 80 4.27 -17.01 3.08
CA GLY A 80 5.19 -17.11 1.94
C GLY A 80 5.37 -18.54 1.43
N LYS A 81 4.37 -19.40 1.60
CA LYS A 81 4.39 -20.78 1.08
C LYS A 81 3.90 -20.80 -0.37
N ASN A 82 4.33 -21.81 -1.13
CA ASN A 82 3.84 -22.03 -2.49
C ASN A 82 2.30 -22.08 -2.53
N LEU A 83 1.71 -21.15 -3.27
CA LEU A 83 0.28 -21.00 -3.51
C LEU A 83 0.03 -21.04 -5.03
N PRO A 84 -0.31 -22.21 -5.60
CA PRO A 84 -0.57 -22.34 -7.03
C PRO A 84 -1.90 -21.70 -7.43
N ALA A 85 -2.02 -21.31 -8.71
CA ALA A 85 -3.23 -20.69 -9.28
C ALA A 85 -4.51 -21.53 -9.12
N SER A 86 -4.40 -22.86 -9.01
CA SER A 86 -5.48 -23.71 -8.51
C SER A 86 -4.93 -24.98 -7.88
N TYR A 87 -5.63 -25.49 -6.85
CA TYR A 87 -5.36 -26.79 -6.22
C TYR A 87 -6.61 -27.31 -5.50
N THR A 88 -6.59 -28.59 -5.10
CA THR A 88 -7.67 -29.19 -4.31
C THR A 88 -7.23 -29.47 -2.87
N LEU A 89 -8.17 -29.29 -1.94
CA LEU A 89 -8.04 -29.68 -0.54
C LEU A 89 -9.09 -30.76 -0.25
N SER A 90 -8.68 -31.88 0.34
CA SER A 90 -9.56 -32.98 0.71
C SER A 90 -9.59 -33.14 2.23
N LEU A 91 -10.79 -33.12 2.83
CA LEU A 91 -11.00 -33.36 4.26
C LEU A 91 -12.21 -34.29 4.43
N TYR A 92 -12.04 -35.34 5.25
CA TYR A 92 -13.10 -36.30 5.59
C TYR A 92 -13.87 -36.89 4.38
N GLY A 93 -13.15 -37.17 3.29
CA GLY A 93 -13.71 -37.79 2.07
C GLY A 93 -14.55 -36.86 1.19
N ALA A 94 -14.42 -35.55 1.36
CA ALA A 94 -14.98 -34.53 0.48
C ALA A 94 -13.89 -33.56 0.02
N ASN A 95 -14.07 -32.94 -1.15
CA ASN A 95 -13.07 -32.09 -1.78
C ASN A 95 -13.60 -30.66 -1.95
N THR A 96 -12.71 -29.67 -1.83
CA THR A 96 -12.91 -28.32 -2.35
C THR A 96 -11.81 -27.99 -3.35
N THR A 97 -12.17 -27.25 -4.40
CA THR A 97 -11.25 -26.68 -5.38
C THR A 97 -11.00 -25.23 -5.02
N ILE A 98 -9.73 -24.89 -4.78
CA ILE A 98 -9.28 -23.52 -4.59
C ILE A 98 -8.83 -22.98 -5.94
N THR A 99 -9.25 -21.77 -6.28
CA THR A 99 -8.77 -20.99 -7.42
C THR A 99 -8.24 -19.65 -6.91
N VAL A 100 -7.02 -19.30 -7.31
CA VAL A 100 -6.30 -18.10 -6.88
C VAL A 100 -6.03 -17.24 -8.10
N ASN A 101 -6.72 -16.11 -8.19
CA ASN A 101 -6.51 -15.11 -9.22
C ASN A 101 -5.66 -13.96 -8.66
N SER A 102 -4.66 -13.51 -9.41
CA SER A 102 -3.96 -12.26 -9.07
C SER A 102 -4.91 -11.07 -9.23
N ILE A 103 -4.90 -10.16 -8.25
CA ILE A 103 -5.56 -8.86 -8.34
C ILE A 103 -4.56 -7.76 -7.97
N VAL A 104 -4.89 -6.51 -8.29
CA VAL A 104 -4.05 -5.36 -7.95
C VAL A 104 -3.80 -5.28 -6.43
N GLY A 105 -2.51 -5.38 -6.07
CA GLY A 105 -2.03 -5.40 -4.70
C GLY A 105 -2.56 -6.57 -3.87
N GLY A 106 -2.82 -7.75 -4.46
CA GLY A 106 -3.40 -8.86 -3.70
C GLY A 106 -3.71 -10.13 -4.48
N LYS A 107 -4.49 -11.03 -3.87
CA LYS A 107 -5.09 -12.21 -4.51
C LYS A 107 -6.59 -12.28 -4.24
N ASP A 108 -7.37 -12.59 -5.27
CA ASP A 108 -8.73 -13.09 -5.15
C ASP A 108 -8.65 -14.61 -4.97
N ILE A 109 -9.15 -15.12 -3.85
CA ILE A 109 -9.16 -16.55 -3.53
C ILE A 109 -10.62 -17.00 -3.49
N GLN A 110 -10.95 -17.98 -4.31
CA GLN A 110 -12.24 -18.66 -4.31
C GLN A 110 -12.04 -20.12 -3.91
N SER A 111 -12.84 -20.62 -2.98
CA SER A 111 -12.95 -22.05 -2.67
C SER A 111 -14.34 -22.52 -3.08
N ALA A 112 -14.43 -23.65 -3.79
CA ALA A 112 -15.66 -24.25 -4.26
C ALA A 112 -15.72 -25.71 -3.80
N ALA A 113 -16.58 -25.98 -2.81
CA ALA A 113 -16.82 -27.31 -2.27
C ALA A 113 -18.06 -27.94 -2.92
N ASP A 114 -17.99 -29.25 -3.20
CA ASP A 114 -19.14 -30.08 -3.60
C ASP A 114 -19.23 -31.31 -2.70
N ILE A 115 -20.41 -31.51 -2.10
CA ILE A 115 -20.76 -32.72 -1.36
C ILE A 115 -22.09 -33.26 -1.87
N LYS A 116 -22.03 -34.12 -2.90
CA LYS A 116 -23.19 -34.79 -3.52
C LYS A 116 -24.21 -33.78 -4.03
N ASP A 117 -23.78 -32.97 -5.00
CA ASP A 117 -24.53 -31.90 -5.66
C ASP A 117 -24.84 -30.67 -4.77
N ILE A 118 -24.39 -30.67 -3.51
CA ILE A 118 -24.49 -29.52 -2.59
C ILE A 118 -23.22 -28.67 -2.70
N HIS A 119 -23.31 -27.70 -3.61
CA HIS A 119 -22.25 -26.76 -3.93
C HIS A 119 -22.23 -25.61 -2.92
N ARG A 120 -21.04 -25.25 -2.39
CA ARG A 120 -20.83 -24.06 -1.54
C ARG A 120 -19.55 -23.35 -1.94
N ILE A 121 -19.69 -22.10 -2.37
CA ILE A 121 -18.58 -21.28 -2.82
C ILE A 121 -18.35 -20.16 -1.81
N VAL A 122 -17.13 -20.05 -1.31
CA VAL A 122 -16.68 -18.90 -0.51
C VAL A 122 -15.64 -18.14 -1.32
N LYS A 123 -15.64 -16.81 -1.24
CA LYS A 123 -14.63 -15.96 -1.86
C LYS A 123 -14.11 -14.96 -0.84
N THR A 124 -12.80 -14.73 -0.88
CA THR A 124 -12.13 -13.62 -0.20
C THR A 124 -11.25 -12.84 -1.17
N SER A 125 -11.23 -11.53 -1.02
CA SER A 125 -10.23 -10.65 -1.63
C SER A 125 -9.23 -10.24 -0.55
N VAL A 126 -7.98 -10.67 -0.71
CA VAL A 126 -6.90 -10.36 0.22
C VAL A 126 -5.99 -9.33 -0.44
N LYS A 127 -5.88 -8.12 0.14
CA LYS A 127 -4.93 -7.11 -0.33
C LYS A 127 -3.76 -6.93 0.62
N GLN A 128 -2.71 -6.37 0.08
CA GLN A 128 -1.38 -6.32 0.65
C GLN A 128 -0.89 -4.88 0.68
N GLY A 129 -0.54 -4.40 1.87
CA GLY A 129 -0.09 -3.03 2.09
C GLY A 129 1.21 -3.02 2.87
N THR A 130 2.29 -2.57 2.22
CA THR A 130 3.47 -2.06 2.94
C THR A 130 3.31 -0.56 3.03
N GLY A 131 2.79 -0.09 4.16
CA GLY A 131 2.68 1.34 4.45
C GLY A 131 4.05 1.96 4.66
N ALA A 132 4.32 3.06 3.97
CA ALA A 132 5.44 3.95 4.27
C ALA A 132 4.88 5.32 4.70
N SER A 133 5.54 5.95 5.67
CA SER A 133 5.14 7.26 6.18
C SER A 133 6.21 8.29 5.80
N PHE A 134 5.87 9.17 4.86
CA PHE A 134 6.71 10.31 4.51
C PHE A 134 6.23 11.51 5.33
N GLY A 135 6.81 11.70 6.52
CA GLY A 135 6.42 12.77 7.45
C GLY A 135 6.97 14.16 7.09
N TYR A 136 7.84 14.23 6.09
CA TYR A 136 8.58 15.42 5.68
C TYR A 136 8.43 15.63 4.16
N ALA A 137 8.62 16.87 3.71
CA ALA A 137 8.73 17.19 2.27
C ALA A 137 9.97 16.53 1.66
N VAL A 138 11.02 16.51 2.47
CA VAL A 138 12.33 15.97 2.16
C VAL A 138 12.85 15.25 3.41
N GLN A 139 13.26 13.99 3.26
CA GLN A 139 14.01 13.26 4.28
C GLN A 139 15.34 12.78 3.71
N VAL A 140 16.45 13.29 4.24
CA VAL A 140 17.78 13.06 3.67
C VAL A 140 18.71 12.35 4.65
N GLY A 141 19.57 11.50 4.10
CA GLY A 141 20.55 10.70 4.82
C GLY A 141 21.80 11.49 5.20
N ASP A 142 22.86 10.75 5.49
CA ASP A 142 24.14 11.28 6.00
C ASP A 142 24.89 12.14 4.98
N GLY A 143 24.50 12.12 3.71
CA GLY A 143 25.11 12.94 2.65
C GLY A 143 24.64 14.39 2.62
N GLY A 144 23.61 14.75 3.40
CA GLY A 144 23.15 16.13 3.56
C GLY A 144 22.41 16.72 2.36
N VAL A 145 21.99 17.98 2.52
CA VAL A 145 21.23 18.75 1.54
C VAL A 145 22.03 19.96 1.09
N LEU A 146 22.12 20.16 -0.23
CA LEU A 146 22.62 21.39 -0.84
C LEU A 146 21.50 22.06 -1.64
N LEU A 147 21.12 23.27 -1.24
CA LEU A 147 20.25 24.16 -2.01
C LEU A 147 21.07 25.31 -2.63
N GLU A 148 20.89 25.58 -3.91
CA GLU A 148 21.53 26.69 -4.62
C GLU A 148 20.54 27.59 -5.37
N ASN A 149 20.94 28.84 -5.61
CA ASN A 149 20.27 29.84 -6.43
C ASN A 149 18.92 30.29 -5.85
N SER A 150 17.81 30.02 -6.53
CA SER A 150 16.43 30.35 -6.13
C SER A 150 15.61 29.09 -5.84
N SER A 151 16.28 27.99 -5.49
CA SER A 151 15.65 26.71 -5.17
C SER A 151 14.77 26.78 -3.92
N MET A 152 13.70 25.98 -3.89
CA MET A 152 12.72 26.03 -2.81
C MET A 152 12.26 24.65 -2.34
N ILE A 153 12.16 24.46 -1.02
CA ILE A 153 11.42 23.36 -0.40
C ILE A 153 10.16 23.94 0.24
N ILE A 154 9.00 23.61 -0.33
CA ILE A 154 7.68 23.93 0.22
C ILE A 154 7.25 22.78 1.14
N GLY A 155 7.66 22.89 2.41
CA GLY A 155 7.34 21.94 3.47
C GLY A 155 8.49 21.80 4.48
N ASN A 156 8.41 20.76 5.34
CA ASN A 156 9.41 20.48 6.37
C ASN A 156 10.57 19.64 5.80
N LEU A 157 11.81 19.97 6.19
CA LEU A 157 13.02 19.21 5.86
C LEU A 157 13.56 18.49 7.11
N TYR A 158 13.93 17.22 6.95
CA TYR A 158 14.77 16.49 7.90
C TYR A 158 16.01 15.93 7.21
N SER A 159 17.20 16.14 7.79
CA SER A 159 18.48 15.64 7.26
C SER A 159 19.30 14.97 8.36
N ASN A 160 19.88 13.81 8.07
CA ASN A 160 20.87 13.15 8.95
C ASN A 160 22.31 13.65 8.76
N GLY A 161 22.52 14.47 7.72
CA GLY A 161 23.74 15.22 7.43
C GLY A 161 23.47 16.73 7.38
N ASP A 162 24.46 17.51 6.96
CA ASP A 162 24.39 18.98 6.93
C ASP A 162 23.33 19.53 5.98
N ILE A 163 22.89 20.77 6.20
CA ILE A 163 21.98 21.50 5.32
C ILE A 163 22.66 22.81 4.92
N GLU A 164 23.16 22.86 3.69
CA GLU A 164 23.85 24.01 3.11
C GLU A 164 22.93 24.75 2.13
N GLY A 165 22.73 26.05 2.33
CA GLY A 165 21.93 26.91 1.47
C GLY A 165 22.72 28.06 0.88
N LYS A 166 22.71 28.20 -0.45
CA LYS A 166 23.46 29.22 -1.20
C LYS A 166 22.56 30.08 -2.06
N ASN A 167 22.86 31.37 -2.10
CA ASN A 167 22.05 32.42 -2.70
C ASN A 167 20.64 32.44 -2.07
N THR A 168 19.63 32.95 -2.79
CA THR A 168 18.24 33.10 -2.34
C THR A 168 17.46 31.77 -2.21
N ALA A 169 18.12 30.69 -1.81
CA ALA A 169 17.50 29.41 -1.52
C ALA A 169 16.54 29.51 -0.33
N LYS A 170 15.50 28.67 -0.30
CA LYS A 170 14.44 28.79 0.71
C LYS A 170 13.82 27.47 1.14
N ILE A 171 13.65 27.29 2.45
CA ILE A 171 12.74 26.30 3.05
C ILE A 171 11.54 27.07 3.60
N THR A 172 10.31 26.70 3.26
CA THR A 172 9.13 27.49 3.66
C THR A 172 8.66 27.23 5.09
N LEU A 173 8.90 26.03 5.62
CA LEU A 173 8.54 25.63 6.98
C LEU A 173 9.83 25.25 7.74
N ASP A 174 9.81 24.17 8.52
CA ASP A 174 10.86 23.82 9.47
C ASP A 174 12.02 23.05 8.81
N ALA A 175 13.24 23.21 9.35
CA ALA A 175 14.44 22.49 8.92
C ALA A 175 15.20 21.88 10.10
N PHE A 176 15.51 20.59 10.00
CA PHE A 176 16.11 19.82 11.07
C PHE A 176 17.36 19.07 10.57
N ALA A 177 18.53 19.39 11.11
CA ALA A 177 19.77 18.64 10.94
C ALA A 177 20.02 17.77 12.19
N ALA A 178 20.32 16.49 11.99
CA ALA A 178 20.50 15.50 13.06
C ALA A 178 21.97 15.20 13.36
N SER A 179 22.22 14.58 14.52
CA SER A 179 23.58 14.33 15.01
C SER A 179 24.38 15.64 15.13
N ILE A 180 25.69 15.59 14.90
CA ILE A 180 26.60 16.74 14.94
C ILE A 180 26.53 17.62 13.67
N SER A 181 25.47 17.51 12.87
CA SER A 181 25.35 18.20 11.58
C SER A 181 24.90 19.65 11.72
N GLU A 182 25.31 20.47 10.74
CA GLU A 182 25.17 21.92 10.74
C GLU A 182 24.08 22.40 9.78
N ILE A 183 23.56 23.60 10.01
CA ILE A 183 22.78 24.38 9.04
C ILE A 183 23.63 25.62 8.70
N GLU A 184 24.09 25.70 7.46
CA GLU A 184 24.99 26.76 6.96
C GLU A 184 24.34 27.51 5.79
N GLY A 185 24.51 28.83 5.77
CA GLY A 185 24.03 29.71 4.72
C GLY A 185 25.12 30.60 4.13
N ASP A 186 24.70 31.69 3.49
CA ASP A 186 25.57 32.75 2.98
C ASP A 186 24.99 34.15 3.24
N ASN A 187 24.22 34.28 4.33
CA ASN A 187 23.34 35.40 4.68
C ASN A 187 22.17 35.65 3.71
N THR A 188 22.01 34.86 2.64
CA THR A 188 20.86 34.98 1.73
C THR A 188 19.94 33.75 1.70
N PHE A 189 20.38 32.63 2.28
CA PHE A 189 19.55 31.46 2.58
C PHE A 189 18.50 31.75 3.66
N SER A 190 17.29 31.20 3.51
CA SER A 190 16.19 31.42 4.46
C SER A 190 15.36 30.18 4.81
N ILE A 191 15.00 30.07 6.09
CA ILE A 191 14.10 29.05 6.66
C ILE A 191 12.88 29.77 7.23
N GLY A 192 11.68 29.48 6.72
CA GLY A 192 10.45 30.17 7.13
C GLY A 192 9.92 29.74 8.50
N GLY A 193 10.14 28.48 8.87
CA GLY A 193 9.76 27.90 10.16
C GLY A 193 10.91 27.84 11.15
N GLU A 194 10.92 26.81 11.99
CA GLU A 194 11.96 26.57 12.99
C GLU A 194 13.21 25.92 12.40
N ALA A 195 14.38 26.19 12.99
CA ALA A 195 15.65 25.55 12.63
C ALA A 195 16.27 24.87 13.85
N ARG A 196 16.70 23.61 13.71
CA ARG A 196 17.47 22.92 14.75
C ARG A 196 18.61 22.09 14.18
N ALA A 197 19.80 22.24 14.77
CA ALA A 197 21.05 21.63 14.32
C ALA A 197 22.07 21.52 15.46
N HIS A 198 23.25 20.96 15.20
CA HIS A 198 24.39 21.04 16.11
C HIS A 198 24.96 22.47 16.17
N LYS A 199 25.06 23.14 15.01
CA LYS A 199 25.51 24.52 14.79
C LYS A 199 24.66 25.17 13.69
N ILE A 200 24.41 26.47 13.79
CA ILE A 200 23.67 27.28 12.81
C ILE A 200 24.50 28.53 12.49
N GLU A 201 24.74 28.80 11.19
CA GLU A 201 25.60 29.90 10.74
C GLU A 201 25.07 30.53 9.43
N ASP A 202 25.13 31.87 9.33
CA ASP A 202 24.82 32.63 8.10
C ASP A 202 23.38 32.44 7.54
N VAL A 203 22.36 32.21 8.38
CA VAL A 203 20.97 31.94 7.95
C VAL A 203 19.94 32.99 8.42
N SER A 204 18.88 33.20 7.65
CA SER A 204 17.68 33.95 8.05
C SER A 204 16.51 33.02 8.43
N ILE A 205 16.07 33.05 9.68
CA ILE A 205 15.10 32.13 10.29
C ILE A 205 13.83 32.90 10.70
N GLY A 206 12.67 32.47 10.19
CA GLY A 206 11.35 33.04 10.49
C GLY A 206 10.70 32.52 11.79
N GLY A 207 11.15 31.36 12.27
CA GLY A 207 10.71 30.73 13.50
C GLY A 207 11.72 30.89 14.64
N ASN A 208 11.79 29.86 15.48
CA ASN A 208 12.78 29.72 16.54
C ASN A 208 14.06 29.06 15.99
N ALA A 209 15.21 29.36 16.59
CA ALA A 209 16.48 28.70 16.31
C ALA A 209 16.97 27.93 17.56
N SER A 210 17.41 26.69 17.38
CA SER A 210 17.91 25.84 18.47
C SER A 210 19.19 25.11 18.05
N SER A 211 20.28 25.37 18.75
CA SER A 211 21.60 24.78 18.49
C SER A 211 22.16 24.11 19.74
N THR A 212 22.84 22.97 19.58
CA THR A 212 23.60 22.34 20.67
C THR A 212 24.87 23.12 21.01
N THR A 213 25.45 23.83 20.03
CA THR A 213 26.70 24.61 20.17
C THR A 213 26.47 26.10 19.90
N SER A 214 26.65 26.57 18.66
CA SER A 214 26.58 27.99 18.32
C SER A 214 25.47 28.38 17.35
N ILE A 215 24.99 29.60 17.53
CA ILE A 215 24.27 30.38 16.51
C ILE A 215 25.14 31.60 16.17
N SER A 216 25.73 31.63 14.98
CA SER A 216 26.59 32.72 14.47
C SER A 216 25.98 33.41 13.26
N ASP A 217 26.20 34.72 13.13
CA ASP A 217 25.84 35.54 11.95
C ASP A 217 24.42 35.28 11.40
N THR A 218 23.47 35.02 12.30
CA THR A 218 22.13 34.50 11.99
C THR A 218 21.06 35.51 12.39
N SER A 219 20.03 35.67 11.57
CA SER A 219 18.82 36.44 11.89
C SER A 219 17.71 35.49 12.34
N VAL A 220 17.22 35.61 13.57
CA VAL A 220 16.17 34.77 14.15
C VAL A 220 14.98 35.64 14.50
N SER A 221 13.84 35.42 13.85
CA SER A 221 12.66 36.28 14.01
C SER A 221 11.93 36.07 15.34
N LYS A 222 12.11 34.91 15.99
CA LYS A 222 11.58 34.60 17.32
C LYS A 222 12.74 34.33 18.30
N ASN A 223 12.72 33.20 19.01
CA ASN A 223 13.64 32.92 20.10
C ASN A 223 14.85 32.12 19.61
N ALA A 224 16.02 32.37 20.21
CA ALA A 224 17.26 31.64 19.93
C ALA A 224 17.76 30.93 21.20
N TYR A 225 18.24 29.70 21.04
CA TYR A 225 18.64 28.83 22.15
C TYR A 225 19.91 28.06 21.77
N ALA A 226 21.03 28.32 22.43
CA ALA A 226 22.34 27.73 22.09
C ALA A 226 23.27 27.62 23.32
N ASP A 227 24.47 27.06 23.18
CA ASP A 227 25.54 27.31 24.17
C ASP A 227 26.07 28.74 24.02
N THR A 228 26.35 29.15 22.79
CA THR A 228 26.92 30.45 22.44
C THR A 228 26.14 31.10 21.29
N ILE A 229 25.86 32.40 21.39
CA ILE A 229 25.19 33.18 20.35
C ILE A 229 26.07 34.39 19.98
N SER A 230 26.46 34.53 18.71
CA SER A 230 27.34 35.61 18.26
C SER A 230 26.88 36.29 16.97
N VAL A 231 27.14 37.59 16.85
CA VAL A 231 26.89 38.43 15.66
C VAL A 231 25.47 38.30 15.08
N SER A 232 24.51 37.89 15.91
CA SER A 232 23.17 37.48 15.49
C SER A 232 22.10 38.51 15.83
N THR A 233 20.97 38.52 15.11
CA THR A 233 19.82 39.39 15.42
C THR A 233 18.66 38.52 15.88
N ILE A 234 18.30 38.61 17.16
CA ILE A 234 17.24 37.80 17.78
C ILE A 234 16.02 38.70 18.04
N GLY A 235 14.91 38.44 17.37
CA GLY A 235 13.68 39.24 17.48
C GLY A 235 12.93 39.03 18.79
N GLY A 236 12.96 37.80 19.31
CA GLY A 236 12.42 37.42 20.62
C GLY A 236 13.52 37.21 21.65
N ASP A 237 13.39 36.16 22.44
CA ASP A 237 14.23 35.87 23.60
C ASP A 237 15.53 35.13 23.22
N ALA A 238 16.62 35.40 23.96
CA ALA A 238 17.91 34.74 23.78
C ALA A 238 18.31 33.90 25.01
N TYR A 239 18.40 32.59 24.83
CA TYR A 239 18.81 31.61 25.85
C TYR A 239 20.22 31.10 25.53
N TYR A 240 21.16 31.25 26.46
CA TYR A 240 22.53 30.79 26.26
C TYR A 240 23.21 30.29 27.54
N LEU A 241 24.22 29.43 27.40
CA LEU A 241 25.03 28.90 28.51
C LEU A 241 26.34 29.68 28.69
N THR A 242 27.18 29.71 27.66
CA THR A 242 28.57 30.18 27.73
C THR A 242 28.69 31.65 27.37
N SER A 243 28.17 32.12 26.23
CA SER A 243 28.33 33.53 25.84
C SER A 243 27.29 34.08 24.86
N LEU A 244 27.10 35.40 24.91
CA LEU A 244 26.33 36.21 23.97
C LEU A 244 27.19 37.41 23.57
N SER A 245 27.59 37.54 22.30
CA SER A 245 28.55 38.58 21.88
C SER A 245 28.31 39.15 20.48
N GLY A 246 28.29 40.49 20.35
CA GLY A 246 28.03 41.16 19.07
C GLY A 246 26.58 41.04 18.55
N SER A 247 25.72 40.33 19.26
CA SER A 247 24.32 40.10 18.89
C SER A 247 23.38 41.19 19.40
N THR A 248 22.24 41.37 18.73
CA THR A 248 21.11 42.18 19.21
C THR A 248 19.96 41.25 19.63
N VAL A 249 19.25 41.62 20.70
CA VAL A 249 18.10 40.85 21.24
C VAL A 249 16.93 41.79 21.48
N GLY A 250 15.77 41.47 20.94
CA GLY A 250 14.54 42.25 21.07
C GLY A 250 13.69 41.88 22.30
N GLY A 251 13.76 40.63 22.75
CA GLY A 251 13.10 40.11 23.95
C GLY A 251 14.01 40.07 25.18
N GLU A 252 13.76 39.11 26.06
CA GLU A 252 14.54 38.90 27.28
C GLU A 252 15.79 38.03 27.05
N ILE A 253 16.75 38.12 27.97
CA ILE A 253 18.05 37.44 27.90
C ILE A 253 18.19 36.49 29.09
N PHE A 254 18.39 35.20 28.81
CA PHE A 254 18.39 34.10 29.77
C PHE A 254 19.75 33.38 29.83
N PRO A 255 20.75 33.94 30.55
CA PRO A 255 22.07 33.33 30.72
C PRO A 255 22.04 32.10 31.63
N GLY A 256 23.00 31.20 31.43
CA GLY A 256 23.11 29.95 32.19
C GLY A 256 22.11 28.86 31.76
N THR A 257 21.47 29.03 30.60
CA THR A 257 20.48 28.08 30.07
C THR A 257 21.19 26.97 29.31
N GLN A 258 21.05 25.72 29.76
CA GLN A 258 21.68 24.54 29.14
C GLN A 258 21.18 24.33 27.69
N PRO A 259 22.06 24.22 26.66
CA PRO A 259 21.65 23.96 25.28
C PRO A 259 20.85 22.65 25.10
N PRO A 260 20.07 22.52 24.01
CA PRO A 260 19.32 21.30 23.70
C PRO A 260 20.30 20.20 23.30
N ALA A 261 19.90 18.94 23.45
CA ALA A 261 20.66 17.83 22.88
C ALA A 261 20.48 17.77 21.35
N ASP A 262 21.45 17.16 20.65
CA ASP A 262 21.36 16.89 19.21
C ASP A 262 20.12 16.05 18.84
N LEU A 263 19.65 16.20 17.61
CA LEU A 263 18.54 15.41 17.09
C LEU A 263 19.01 13.97 16.73
N PRO A 264 18.19 12.93 16.93
CA PRO A 264 18.55 11.55 16.61
C PRO A 264 18.35 11.26 15.11
N LYS A 265 19.34 10.65 14.44
CA LYS A 265 19.22 10.25 13.03
C LYS A 265 17.98 9.38 12.78
N LEU A 266 17.28 9.62 11.67
CA LEU A 266 16.10 8.86 11.24
C LEU A 266 16.46 7.81 10.18
N ASN A 267 15.87 6.62 10.29
CA ASN A 267 15.89 5.64 9.21
C ASN A 267 14.95 6.08 8.08
N PHE A 268 15.25 5.72 6.83
CA PHE A 268 14.38 6.04 5.71
C PHE A 268 13.03 5.27 5.75
N PRO A 269 11.95 5.81 5.15
CA PRO A 269 10.62 5.18 5.17
C PRO A 269 10.49 3.80 4.50
N ILE A 270 11.37 3.44 3.57
CA ILE A 270 11.34 2.15 2.85
C ILE A 270 12.68 1.42 3.06
N SER A 271 12.64 0.26 3.70
CA SER A 271 13.85 -0.55 3.97
C SER A 271 14.38 -1.28 2.72
N ASP A 272 15.69 -1.51 2.65
CA ASP A 272 16.33 -2.36 1.63
C ASP A 272 15.70 -3.76 1.52
N SER A 273 15.28 -4.34 2.65
CA SER A 273 14.62 -5.64 2.68
C SER A 273 13.22 -5.61 2.04
N GLN A 274 12.54 -4.48 2.06
CA GLN A 274 11.27 -4.27 1.35
C GLN A 274 11.50 -4.06 -0.15
N ILE A 275 12.56 -3.35 -0.54
CA ILE A 275 12.99 -3.21 -1.95
C ILE A 275 13.33 -4.60 -2.53
N ALA A 276 14.13 -5.39 -1.83
CA ALA A 276 14.48 -6.75 -2.25
C ALA A 276 13.26 -7.70 -2.33
N GLN A 277 12.21 -7.48 -1.54
CA GLN A 277 10.95 -8.22 -1.68
C GLN A 277 10.21 -7.85 -2.96
N TRP A 278 10.15 -6.56 -3.31
CA TRP A 278 9.56 -6.09 -4.57
C TRP A 278 10.31 -6.61 -5.79
N GLU A 279 11.64 -6.57 -5.77
CA GLU A 279 12.51 -7.15 -6.80
C GLU A 279 12.24 -8.66 -6.99
N ALA A 280 12.16 -9.42 -5.89
CA ALA A 280 11.89 -10.86 -5.92
C ALA A 280 10.47 -11.18 -6.44
N ALA A 281 9.47 -10.35 -6.14
CA ALA A 281 8.11 -10.49 -6.67
C ALA A 281 8.04 -10.18 -8.17
N ALA A 282 8.66 -9.10 -8.61
CA ALA A 282 8.75 -8.72 -10.01
C ALA A 282 9.48 -9.80 -10.85
N GLU A 283 10.56 -10.40 -10.33
CA GLU A 283 11.22 -11.53 -11.01
C GLU A 283 10.38 -12.81 -11.07
N ALA A 284 9.54 -13.05 -10.06
CA ALA A 284 8.67 -14.22 -10.00
C ALA A 284 7.48 -14.13 -10.98
N ASP A 285 6.93 -12.93 -11.19
CA ASP A 285 5.79 -12.71 -12.09
C ASP A 285 6.21 -12.66 -13.57
N GLY A 286 7.43 -12.20 -13.90
CA GLY A 286 7.96 -12.26 -15.28
C GLY A 286 9.35 -11.69 -15.47
N VAL A 287 10.05 -12.09 -16.55
CA VAL A 287 11.37 -11.53 -16.91
C VAL A 287 11.45 -11.18 -18.40
N HIS A 288 11.52 -9.88 -18.71
CA HIS A 288 11.86 -9.37 -20.03
C HIS A 288 13.37 -9.43 -20.27
N THR A 289 13.78 -9.99 -21.41
CA THR A 289 15.21 -10.22 -21.75
C THR A 289 15.60 -9.76 -23.16
N SER A 290 14.65 -9.45 -24.03
CA SER A 290 14.90 -9.03 -25.41
C SER A 290 13.64 -8.41 -26.04
N PRO A 291 13.73 -7.31 -26.81
CA PRO A 291 14.95 -6.56 -27.14
C PRO A 291 15.52 -5.80 -25.92
N CYS A 292 16.84 -5.57 -25.96
CA CYS A 292 17.60 -4.83 -24.95
C CYS A 292 18.57 -3.84 -25.64
N PRO A 293 18.66 -2.56 -25.20
CA PRO A 293 17.81 -1.91 -24.20
C PRO A 293 16.33 -1.98 -24.60
N TYR A 294 15.44 -2.04 -23.61
CA TYR A 294 14.01 -2.07 -23.88
C TYR A 294 13.56 -0.62 -24.10
N ILE A 295 13.14 -0.32 -25.33
CA ILE A 295 12.73 1.04 -25.74
C ILE A 295 11.26 1.00 -26.14
N LEU A 296 10.47 1.91 -25.58
CA LEU A 296 9.10 2.22 -26.00
C LEU A 296 9.10 3.65 -26.55
N ASP A 297 8.68 3.80 -27.81
CA ASP A 297 8.83 5.03 -28.59
C ASP A 297 7.48 5.67 -28.95
N ASP A 298 6.44 4.86 -29.15
CA ASP A 298 5.09 5.29 -29.49
C ASP A 298 4.02 4.38 -28.86
N GLY A 299 2.75 4.78 -29.04
CA GLY A 299 1.58 3.95 -28.71
C GLY A 299 1.32 3.76 -27.21
N THR A 300 0.55 2.72 -26.87
CA THR A 300 0.21 2.38 -25.48
C THR A 300 0.60 0.94 -25.17
N THR A 301 1.46 0.76 -24.17
CA THR A 301 1.89 -0.54 -23.67
C THR A 301 1.37 -0.75 -22.25
N VAL A 302 0.77 -1.91 -21.98
CA VAL A 302 0.43 -2.32 -20.61
C VAL A 302 1.54 -3.22 -20.09
N LEU A 303 2.12 -2.89 -18.93
CA LEU A 303 3.12 -3.71 -18.25
C LEU A 303 2.53 -4.23 -16.94
N ASP A 304 2.33 -5.54 -16.85
CA ASP A 304 2.14 -6.23 -15.57
C ASP A 304 3.47 -6.29 -14.79
N SER A 305 3.41 -6.76 -13.53
CA SER A 305 4.58 -6.96 -12.66
C SER A 305 5.65 -7.80 -13.37
N GLN A 306 6.88 -7.28 -13.49
CA GLN A 306 7.98 -7.98 -14.15
C GLN A 306 9.35 -7.36 -13.87
N LYS A 307 10.40 -8.17 -14.07
CA LYS A 307 11.79 -7.75 -14.16
C LYS A 307 12.20 -7.46 -15.61
N ILE A 308 12.74 -6.28 -15.90
CA ILE A 308 13.42 -5.95 -17.16
C ILE A 308 14.92 -6.15 -16.93
N ASN A 309 15.54 -7.14 -17.59
CA ASN A 309 16.93 -7.53 -17.33
C ASN A 309 17.99 -6.64 -18.03
N CYS A 310 17.64 -5.39 -18.36
CA CYS A 310 18.48 -4.41 -19.05
C CYS A 310 17.94 -2.99 -18.85
N ASP A 311 18.61 -1.97 -19.41
CA ASP A 311 18.13 -0.58 -19.40
C ASP A 311 16.76 -0.44 -20.08
N PHE A 312 15.90 0.40 -19.50
CA PHE A 312 14.52 0.66 -19.94
C PHE A 312 14.32 2.16 -20.24
N LEU A 313 13.82 2.47 -21.44
CA LEU A 313 13.61 3.83 -21.93
C LEU A 313 12.18 3.98 -22.49
N ILE A 314 11.42 4.93 -21.96
CA ILE A 314 10.13 5.35 -22.49
C ILE A 314 10.30 6.77 -23.06
N LYS A 315 10.03 6.99 -24.34
CA LYS A 315 10.32 8.28 -25.00
C LYS A 315 9.21 8.73 -25.95
N ASN A 316 9.40 9.93 -26.50
CA ASN A 316 8.48 10.58 -27.43
C ASN A 316 7.04 10.66 -26.90
N ASP A 317 6.06 9.98 -27.50
CA ASP A 317 4.66 9.99 -27.10
C ASP A 317 4.16 8.65 -26.55
N ALA A 318 5.07 7.71 -26.28
CA ALA A 318 4.74 6.43 -25.65
C ALA A 318 4.05 6.58 -24.29
N VAL A 319 2.99 5.79 -24.10
CA VAL A 319 2.24 5.68 -22.84
C VAL A 319 2.41 4.27 -22.28
N VAL A 320 2.87 4.17 -21.04
CA VAL A 320 2.96 2.92 -20.29
C VAL A 320 1.91 2.91 -19.19
N ILE A 321 1.05 1.89 -19.18
CA ILE A 321 0.09 1.62 -18.11
C ILE A 321 0.65 0.48 -17.25
N LEU A 322 1.03 0.82 -16.02
CA LEU A 322 1.63 -0.10 -15.05
C LEU A 322 0.55 -0.82 -14.24
N LYS A 323 0.67 -2.14 -14.12
CA LYS A 323 -0.27 -3.03 -13.38
C LYS A 323 0.38 -3.84 -12.25
N GLY A 324 1.65 -3.56 -11.95
CA GLY A 324 2.41 -4.23 -10.90
C GLY A 324 3.79 -3.62 -10.72
N THR A 325 4.53 -4.13 -9.74
CA THR A 325 5.90 -3.73 -9.45
C THR A 325 6.82 -3.95 -10.67
N LEU A 326 7.59 -2.93 -11.04
CA LEU A 326 8.56 -3.02 -12.13
C LEU A 326 9.99 -2.98 -11.59
N TRP A 327 10.81 -3.98 -11.91
CA TRP A 327 12.24 -3.98 -11.60
C TRP A 327 13.09 -3.87 -12.86
N VAL A 328 13.72 -2.72 -13.08
CA VAL A 328 14.70 -2.48 -14.14
C VAL A 328 16.09 -2.81 -13.63
N ARG A 329 16.71 -3.88 -14.15
CA ARG A 329 18.07 -4.31 -13.82
C ARG A 329 19.13 -3.55 -14.62
N GLY A 330 19.04 -2.22 -14.55
CA GLY A 330 19.80 -1.28 -15.36
C GLY A 330 19.43 0.15 -15.01
N ASN A 331 19.52 1.04 -15.98
CA ASN A 331 19.01 2.42 -15.87
C ASN A 331 17.56 2.50 -16.36
N PHE A 332 16.75 3.33 -15.73
CA PHE A 332 15.40 3.68 -16.17
C PHE A 332 15.34 5.15 -16.61
N SER A 333 14.79 5.39 -17.80
CA SER A 333 14.67 6.73 -18.36
C SER A 333 13.28 6.98 -18.93
N ILE A 334 12.74 8.18 -18.70
CA ILE A 334 11.54 8.68 -19.36
C ILE A 334 11.75 10.11 -19.88
N GLU A 335 11.42 10.37 -21.14
CA GLU A 335 11.78 11.62 -21.83
C GLU A 335 10.73 12.15 -22.82
N ASN A 336 10.97 13.36 -23.33
CA ASN A 336 10.11 14.10 -24.25
C ASN A 336 8.69 14.37 -23.71
N THR A 337 7.69 13.62 -24.15
CA THR A 337 6.27 13.76 -23.73
C THR A 337 5.67 12.44 -23.23
N ALA A 338 6.53 11.44 -23.00
CA ALA A 338 6.14 10.11 -22.59
C ALA A 338 5.44 10.09 -21.23
N GLN A 339 4.59 9.10 -21.02
CA GLN A 339 3.79 8.97 -19.79
C GLN A 339 3.93 7.58 -19.20
N LEU A 340 4.24 7.52 -17.90
CA LEU A 340 4.09 6.33 -17.07
C LEU A 340 2.90 6.55 -16.13
N LEU A 341 1.87 5.73 -16.29
CA LEU A 341 0.60 5.82 -15.57
C LEU A 341 0.39 4.56 -14.75
N LEU A 342 -0.04 4.67 -13.51
CA LEU A 342 -0.54 3.52 -12.76
C LEU A 342 -1.97 3.19 -13.21
N ASP A 343 -2.32 1.91 -13.33
CA ASP A 343 -3.66 1.51 -13.78
C ASP A 343 -4.77 2.02 -12.82
N PRO A 344 -5.89 2.57 -13.30
CA PRO A 344 -6.96 3.09 -12.46
C PRO A 344 -7.53 2.10 -11.43
N SER A 345 -7.40 0.78 -11.65
CA SER A 345 -7.83 -0.25 -10.70
C SER A 345 -7.02 -0.29 -9.39
N TYR A 346 -5.92 0.45 -9.29
CA TYR A 346 -5.21 0.70 -8.03
C TYR A 346 -6.03 1.53 -7.04
N GLY A 347 -6.95 2.39 -7.48
CA GLY A 347 -7.62 3.33 -6.58
C GLY A 347 -6.58 4.14 -5.80
N SER A 348 -6.73 4.31 -4.50
CA SER A 348 -5.76 5.04 -3.65
C SER A 348 -4.44 4.29 -3.37
N PHE A 349 -4.22 3.08 -3.91
CA PHE A 349 -2.94 2.38 -3.73
C PHE A 349 -1.85 2.96 -4.64
N SER A 350 -0.62 2.85 -4.18
CA SER A 350 0.60 3.25 -4.91
C SER A 350 1.40 2.02 -5.35
N GLU A 351 2.32 2.20 -6.29
CA GLU A 351 3.18 1.14 -6.84
C GLU A 351 4.63 1.64 -6.97
N VAL A 352 5.59 0.74 -7.20
CA VAL A 352 7.01 1.09 -7.31
C VAL A 352 7.61 0.71 -8.67
N VAL A 353 8.53 1.56 -9.15
CA VAL A 353 9.47 1.24 -10.22
C VAL A 353 10.88 1.33 -9.65
N ILE A 354 11.60 0.21 -9.66
CA ILE A 354 12.91 0.05 -9.06
C ILE A 354 13.96 -0.02 -10.17
N ALA A 355 14.92 0.91 -10.17
CA ALA A 355 16.16 0.78 -10.91
C ALA A 355 17.22 0.18 -9.96
N ASP A 356 17.51 -1.11 -10.11
CA ASP A 356 18.61 -1.77 -9.41
C ASP A 356 19.33 -2.80 -10.26
N ASN A 357 20.62 -2.58 -10.49
CA ASN A 357 21.55 -3.59 -10.94
C ASN A 357 22.46 -4.02 -9.77
N PRO A 358 22.16 -5.13 -9.05
CA PRO A 358 23.01 -5.64 -7.97
C PRO A 358 24.47 -5.90 -8.37
N SER A 359 24.75 -6.05 -9.68
CA SER A 359 26.10 -6.27 -10.20
C SER A 359 26.86 -4.96 -10.46
N ASN A 360 26.19 -3.80 -10.47
CA ASN A 360 26.78 -2.48 -10.65
C ASN A 360 25.87 -1.35 -10.11
N ARG A 361 25.83 -1.17 -8.79
CA ARG A 361 25.14 -0.03 -8.15
C ARG A 361 25.94 1.28 -8.18
N LEU A 362 27.21 1.26 -8.60
CA LEU A 362 28.05 2.47 -8.64
C LEU A 362 27.75 3.35 -9.86
N THR A 363 27.70 2.77 -11.06
CA THR A 363 27.53 3.55 -12.31
C THR A 363 26.25 3.23 -13.10
N SER A 364 25.46 2.24 -12.66
CA SER A 364 24.11 1.93 -13.16
C SER A 364 23.05 2.14 -12.05
N SER A 365 21.88 1.52 -12.14
CA SER A 365 20.73 1.71 -11.22
C SER A 365 20.15 3.13 -11.23
N LYS A 366 20.37 3.91 -12.29
CA LYS A 366 20.00 5.34 -12.35
C LYS A 366 18.58 5.56 -12.87
N ILE A 367 17.95 6.66 -12.43
CA ILE A 367 16.65 7.13 -12.93
C ILE A 367 16.78 8.54 -13.53
N LEU A 368 16.32 8.73 -14.76
CA LEU A 368 16.26 10.02 -15.45
C LEU A 368 14.83 10.32 -15.90
N VAL A 369 14.27 11.43 -15.44
CA VAL A 369 12.94 11.94 -15.85
C VAL A 369 13.16 13.30 -16.49
N GLN A 370 12.96 13.46 -17.80
CA GLN A 370 13.34 14.68 -18.51
C GLN A 370 12.29 15.21 -19.50
N ASN A 371 12.44 16.50 -19.85
CA ASN A 371 11.50 17.26 -20.68
C ASN A 371 10.11 17.32 -20.00
N SER A 372 9.04 17.11 -20.76
CA SER A 372 7.65 17.12 -20.31
C SER A 372 7.13 15.71 -19.97
N ALA A 373 8.04 14.76 -19.70
CA ALA A 373 7.71 13.40 -19.27
C ALA A 373 6.87 13.41 -17.98
N LYS A 374 5.90 12.49 -17.91
CA LYS A 374 4.95 12.39 -16.78
C LYS A 374 5.04 11.04 -16.10
N VAL A 375 5.07 11.06 -14.77
CA VAL A 375 4.91 9.86 -13.92
C VAL A 375 3.76 10.12 -12.97
N LEU A 376 2.70 9.33 -13.09
CA LEU A 376 1.40 9.58 -12.47
C LEU A 376 0.84 8.31 -11.80
N GLY A 377 0.21 8.48 -10.64
CA GLY A 377 -0.60 7.44 -10.01
C GLY A 377 -1.92 7.16 -10.75
N SER A 378 -2.83 6.41 -10.12
CA SER A 378 -4.04 5.84 -10.73
C SER A 378 -5.10 6.85 -11.21
N GLY A 379 -4.87 8.15 -10.98
CA GLY A 379 -5.88 9.21 -11.05
C GLY A 379 -6.71 9.38 -9.77
N SER A 380 -6.57 8.50 -8.77
CA SER A 380 -7.18 8.68 -7.44
C SER A 380 -6.26 9.47 -6.50
N PRO A 381 -6.79 10.34 -5.62
CA PRO A 381 -6.01 10.98 -4.56
C PRO A 381 -5.29 9.95 -3.67
N GLY A 382 -4.04 10.25 -3.30
CA GLY A 382 -3.19 9.35 -2.50
C GLY A 382 -2.50 8.22 -3.28
N SER A 383 -2.75 8.10 -4.59
CA SER A 383 -2.07 7.16 -5.47
C SER A 383 -0.86 7.80 -6.16
N TYR A 384 0.29 7.14 -6.07
CA TYR A 384 1.56 7.58 -6.63
C TYR A 384 2.32 6.41 -7.25
N ILE A 385 3.34 6.73 -8.06
CA ILE A 385 4.42 5.81 -8.37
C ILE A 385 5.66 6.30 -7.63
N ALA A 386 6.32 5.41 -6.88
CA ALA A 386 7.64 5.68 -6.32
C ALA A 386 8.74 5.20 -7.27
N LEU A 387 9.65 6.11 -7.60
CA LEU A 387 10.82 5.85 -8.42
C LEU A 387 12.00 5.59 -7.48
N ILE A 388 12.37 4.31 -7.36
CA ILE A 388 13.38 3.82 -6.41
C ILE A 388 14.69 3.57 -7.15
N SER A 389 15.78 4.26 -6.76
CA SER A 389 17.13 4.00 -7.28
C SER A 389 18.01 3.40 -6.18
N GLN A 390 18.57 2.22 -6.46
CA GLN A 390 19.58 1.59 -5.60
C GLN A 390 21.02 1.97 -5.99
N ASN A 391 21.23 3.06 -6.75
CA ASN A 391 22.59 3.56 -6.99
C ASN A 391 23.23 4.04 -5.68
N ASN A 392 24.45 3.58 -5.39
CA ASN A 392 25.15 3.83 -4.13
C ASN A 392 26.45 4.64 -4.27
N SER A 393 26.59 5.39 -5.36
CA SER A 393 27.79 6.20 -5.62
C SER A 393 28.00 7.27 -4.55
N ALA A 394 26.97 8.06 -4.23
CA ALA A 394 27.07 9.13 -3.23
C ALA A 394 27.44 8.60 -1.83
N GLN A 395 26.80 7.50 -1.39
CA GLN A 395 27.12 6.83 -0.12
C GLN A 395 28.56 6.28 -0.07
N THR A 396 29.18 6.02 -1.23
CA THR A 396 30.57 5.56 -1.32
C THR A 396 31.57 6.68 -1.69
N GLY A 397 31.14 7.95 -1.65
CA GLY A 397 32.00 9.12 -1.94
C GLY A 397 32.20 9.42 -3.43
N GLY A 398 31.44 8.77 -4.31
CA GLY A 398 31.36 9.07 -5.74
C GLY A 398 30.35 10.18 -6.07
N SER A 399 30.35 10.61 -7.32
CA SER A 399 29.54 11.74 -7.82
C SER A 399 28.49 11.34 -8.86
N GLU A 400 28.16 10.06 -9.00
CA GLU A 400 27.11 9.62 -9.91
C GLU A 400 25.74 9.97 -9.34
N ILE A 401 24.87 10.53 -10.18
CA ILE A 401 23.52 10.91 -9.79
C ILE A 401 22.63 9.67 -9.92
N ALA A 402 21.98 9.31 -8.81
CA ALA A 402 21.08 8.17 -8.71
C ALA A 402 19.72 8.48 -9.34
N ILE A 403 19.18 9.68 -9.06
CA ILE A 403 17.91 10.14 -9.59
C ILE A 403 18.06 11.59 -10.07
N GLN A 404 17.68 11.84 -11.33
CA GLN A 404 17.69 13.18 -11.90
C GLN A 404 16.36 13.53 -12.61
N PRO A 405 15.47 14.30 -11.96
CA PRO A 405 14.38 14.99 -12.62
C PRO A 405 14.89 16.27 -13.32
N LYS A 406 14.43 16.54 -14.54
CA LYS A 406 14.74 17.76 -15.32
C LYS A 406 13.50 18.27 -16.04
N ASN A 407 13.01 19.45 -15.65
CA ASN A 407 11.84 20.11 -16.22
C ASN A 407 10.50 19.32 -16.14
N SER A 408 10.44 18.20 -15.42
CA SER A 408 9.21 17.44 -15.14
C SER A 408 8.53 17.94 -13.86
N ALA A 409 7.21 18.05 -13.90
CA ALA A 409 6.39 18.72 -12.87
C ALA A 409 5.26 17.84 -12.30
N ASP A 410 5.39 16.51 -12.40
CA ASP A 410 4.28 15.57 -12.15
C ASP A 410 4.47 14.57 -11.01
N ALA A 411 3.34 13.99 -10.60
CA ALA A 411 3.05 13.38 -9.31
C ALA A 411 3.77 12.06 -8.97
N SER A 412 5.07 12.13 -8.73
CA SER A 412 5.90 10.99 -8.32
C SER A 412 6.66 11.22 -7.01
N ILE A 413 6.93 10.11 -6.31
CA ILE A 413 7.77 10.00 -5.12
C ILE A 413 9.18 9.60 -5.60
N TYR A 414 10.22 10.31 -5.19
CA TYR A 414 11.59 10.05 -5.66
C TYR A 414 12.47 9.55 -4.51
N TYR A 415 13.00 8.33 -4.65
CA TYR A 415 13.56 7.58 -3.52
C TYR A 415 14.95 6.99 -3.84
N ALA A 416 16.01 7.58 -3.29
CA ALA A 416 17.41 7.22 -3.55
C ALA A 416 18.22 6.98 -2.24
N PRO A 417 17.91 5.92 -1.47
CA PRO A 417 18.39 5.75 -0.08
C PRO A 417 19.92 5.64 0.08
N HIS A 418 20.64 5.36 -1.01
CA HIS A 418 22.12 5.29 -1.06
C HIS A 418 22.75 6.32 -2.02
N GLY A 419 21.92 7.13 -2.69
CA GLY A 419 22.30 7.87 -3.88
C GLY A 419 22.09 9.38 -3.80
N LEU A 420 22.68 10.09 -4.76
CA LEU A 420 22.44 11.51 -4.98
C LEU A 420 21.16 11.70 -5.80
N LEU A 421 20.17 12.37 -5.23
CA LEU A 421 19.06 12.95 -5.99
C LEU A 421 19.44 14.39 -6.36
N ARG A 422 19.52 14.70 -7.66
CA ARG A 422 19.80 16.06 -8.13
C ARG A 422 18.68 16.58 -9.01
N THR A 423 18.10 17.72 -8.66
CA THR A 423 16.99 18.33 -9.40
C THR A 423 17.31 19.76 -9.81
N GLU A 424 16.94 20.12 -11.04
CA GLU A 424 17.34 21.36 -11.71
C GLU A 424 16.14 21.99 -12.45
N ASP A 425 16.18 23.31 -12.64
CA ASP A 425 15.19 24.11 -13.39
C ASP A 425 13.73 23.93 -12.91
N SER A 426 12.73 23.97 -13.78
CA SER A 426 11.30 24.01 -13.40
C SER A 426 10.72 22.65 -12.99
N THR A 427 11.40 21.96 -12.07
CA THR A 427 10.95 20.68 -11.52
C THR A 427 10.03 20.88 -10.32
N ALA A 428 8.96 20.09 -10.26
CA ALA A 428 8.05 20.01 -9.11
C ALA A 428 7.99 18.57 -8.59
N LEU A 429 8.64 18.30 -7.45
CA LEU A 429 8.65 16.97 -6.82
C LEU A 429 7.62 16.94 -5.68
N LYS A 430 6.89 15.83 -5.51
CA LYS A 430 5.92 15.68 -4.40
C LYS A 430 6.56 15.24 -3.08
N GLU A 431 7.59 14.41 -3.19
CA GLU A 431 8.39 13.88 -2.09
C GLU A 431 9.79 13.59 -2.65
N ALA A 432 10.82 13.83 -1.84
CA ALA A 432 12.19 13.46 -2.17
C ALA A 432 12.93 12.91 -0.94
N SER A 433 13.17 11.59 -0.94
CA SER A 433 13.99 10.91 0.06
C SER A 433 15.29 10.40 -0.57
N ALA A 434 16.46 10.83 -0.07
CA ALA A 434 17.75 10.48 -0.69
C ALA A 434 18.91 10.42 0.32
N TYR A 435 19.99 9.70 0.02
CA TYR A 435 21.23 9.76 0.81
C TYR A 435 21.80 11.18 0.83
N GLN A 436 21.81 11.82 -0.33
CA GLN A 436 22.21 13.21 -0.53
C GLN A 436 21.21 13.87 -1.50
N LEU A 437 20.84 15.12 -1.21
CA LEU A 437 19.93 15.90 -2.06
C LEU A 437 20.61 17.17 -2.55
N HIS A 438 20.46 17.43 -3.85
CA HIS A 438 20.99 18.63 -4.49
C HIS A 438 19.91 19.34 -5.32
N ILE A 439 19.52 20.55 -4.91
CA ILE A 439 18.50 21.36 -5.58
C ILE A 439 19.16 22.62 -6.13
N LYS A 440 19.06 22.86 -7.45
CA LYS A 440 19.67 24.03 -8.11
C LYS A 440 18.66 24.90 -8.87
N ASN A 441 19.11 26.09 -9.24
CA ASN A 441 18.41 27.04 -10.11
C ASN A 441 17.08 27.53 -9.53
N SER A 442 15.94 27.05 -10.02
CA SER A 442 14.59 27.44 -9.56
C SER A 442 13.72 26.22 -9.25
N ALA A 443 14.35 25.07 -9.01
CA ALA A 443 13.66 23.82 -8.70
C ALA A 443 12.92 23.90 -7.36
N THR A 444 11.72 23.34 -7.34
CA THR A 444 10.80 23.42 -6.20
C THR A 444 10.34 22.03 -5.77
N VAL A 445 10.61 21.64 -4.52
CA VAL A 445 9.98 20.46 -3.92
C VAL A 445 8.70 20.92 -3.23
N THR A 446 7.53 20.35 -3.57
CA THR A 446 6.23 20.73 -3.02
C THR A 446 5.56 19.56 -2.35
N TYR A 447 5.56 19.54 -1.02
CA TYR A 447 4.93 18.47 -0.26
C TYR A 447 3.41 18.47 -0.39
N GLU A 448 2.84 17.31 -0.72
CA GLU A 448 1.39 17.12 -0.77
C GLU A 448 0.85 16.50 0.53
N THR A 449 -0.17 17.14 1.09
CA THR A 449 -0.90 16.64 2.27
C THR A 449 -1.57 15.30 1.96
N GLY A 450 -0.97 14.20 2.42
CA GLY A 450 -1.44 12.83 2.20
C GLY A 450 -0.31 11.80 2.19
N LEU A 451 0.92 12.22 1.89
CA LEU A 451 2.12 11.36 1.85
C LEU A 451 2.55 10.79 3.22
N ALA A 452 2.00 11.31 4.32
CA ALA A 452 2.21 10.78 5.66
C ALA A 452 1.71 9.33 5.85
N SER A 453 0.87 8.81 4.94
CA SER A 453 0.41 7.41 4.94
C SER A 453 0.24 6.87 3.51
N VAL A 454 1.35 6.57 2.83
CA VAL A 454 1.31 5.96 1.49
C VAL A 454 1.24 4.44 1.61
N ASN A 455 0.17 3.86 1.06
CA ASN A 455 0.01 2.42 0.96
C ASN A 455 0.48 1.93 -0.40
N PHE A 456 1.69 1.39 -0.44
CA PHE A 456 2.19 0.68 -1.62
C PHE A 456 1.60 -0.74 -1.68
N ALA A 457 1.32 -1.21 -2.89
CA ALA A 457 1.14 -2.63 -3.19
C ALA A 457 2.45 -3.36 -2.84
N GLY A 458 2.49 -3.96 -1.65
CA GLY A 458 3.67 -4.66 -1.13
C GLY A 458 3.64 -6.17 -1.44
N PRO A 459 4.76 -6.91 -1.30
CA PRO A 459 4.79 -8.37 -1.52
C PRO A 459 4.87 -9.20 -0.23
N SER A 460 5.19 -8.62 0.95
CA SER A 460 5.11 -9.36 2.24
C SER A 460 4.74 -8.56 3.50
N GLY A 461 4.06 -7.41 3.39
CA GLY A 461 3.50 -6.65 4.55
C GLY A 461 1.98 -6.81 4.68
N SER A 462 1.45 -6.91 5.91
CA SER A 462 0.04 -7.21 6.31
C SER A 462 -0.97 -7.51 5.18
N PHE A 463 -1.41 -8.77 5.13
CA PHE A 463 -2.54 -9.17 4.30
C PHE A 463 -3.86 -8.90 5.02
N ASP A 464 -4.53 -7.84 4.60
CA ASP A 464 -5.85 -7.45 5.06
C ASP A 464 -6.92 -8.16 4.22
N ILE A 465 -7.85 -8.81 4.92
CA ILE A 465 -9.02 -9.45 4.32
C ILE A 465 -10.03 -8.33 4.06
N LEU A 466 -10.17 -7.89 2.80
CA LEU A 466 -11.12 -6.83 2.43
C LEU A 466 -12.55 -7.33 2.45
N THR A 467 -12.75 -8.57 2.01
CA THR A 467 -14.05 -9.21 1.88
C THR A 467 -13.94 -10.68 2.26
N TRP A 468 -14.99 -11.19 2.89
CA TRP A 468 -15.23 -12.61 3.10
C TRP A 468 -16.72 -12.83 2.87
N LEU A 469 -17.09 -13.54 1.81
CA LEU A 469 -18.50 -13.75 1.47
C LEU A 469 -18.74 -15.13 0.85
N GLU A 470 -19.90 -15.69 1.19
CA GLU A 470 -20.48 -16.83 0.49
C GLU A 470 -21.10 -16.35 -0.83
N VAL A 471 -20.75 -17.00 -1.93
CA VAL A 471 -21.19 -16.66 -3.29
C VAL A 471 -22.28 -17.66 -3.73
N PRO A 472 -23.36 -17.21 -4.41
CA PRO A 472 -24.45 -18.09 -4.88
C PRO A 472 -24.01 -19.22 -5.84
#